data_AF-A0A183DE38-F1
#
_entry.id   AF-A0A183DE38-F1
#
_cell.length_a   1.000
_cell.length_b   1.000
_cell.length_c   1.000
_cell.angle_alpha   90.00
_cell.angle_beta   90.00
_cell.angle_gamma   90.00
#
_symmetry.space_group_name_H-M   'P 1'
#
loop_
_entity.id
_entity.type
_entity.pdbx_description
1 polymer ?
#
loop_
_entity_poly.entity_id
_entity_poly.type
_entity_poly.pdbx_seq_one_letter_code
_entity_poly.pdbx_strand_id
1 'polypeptide(L)'
;MLYDISFFFFVIIILLAIMQGLIIDAFGELRDQQESATEKLESSCFICDIGKETFDRLPRGFEIHTSKEHNFANYLFFLQHLVNKDETEYTGQETYVREKYDNRDWEFFPVGECFVK
;
A
#
# COMPACT_ATOMS: atom_id res chain seq x y z
N MET A 1 18.74 54.32 -1.37
CA MET A 1 17.92 54.14 -0.15
C MET A 1 16.53 53.59 -0.46
N LEU A 2 15.65 54.30 -1.18
CA LEU A 2 14.31 53.77 -1.52
C LEU A 2 14.39 52.49 -2.38
N TYR A 3 15.26 52.47 -3.38
CA TYR A 3 15.55 51.28 -4.18
C TYR A 3 15.99 50.11 -3.28
N ASP A 4 17.00 50.33 -2.43
CA ASP A 4 17.56 49.30 -1.55
C ASP A 4 16.52 48.75 -0.56
N ILE A 5 15.71 49.63 0.06
CA ILE A 5 14.64 49.22 0.99
C ILE A 5 13.56 48.43 0.25
N SER A 6 13.13 48.88 -0.92
CA SER A 6 12.10 48.20 -1.70
C SER A 6 12.57 46.82 -2.19
N PHE A 7 13.80 46.74 -2.69
CA PHE A 7 14.41 45.49 -3.13
C PHE A 7 14.52 44.49 -1.97
N PHE A 8 14.99 44.95 -0.81
CA PHE A 8 15.09 44.10 0.38
C PHE A 8 13.73 43.54 0.80
N PHE A 9 12.68 44.37 0.82
CA PHE A 9 11.35 43.92 1.22
C PHE A 9 10.72 42.96 0.20
N PHE A 10 10.69 43.31 -1.08
CA PHE A 10 9.96 42.51 -2.07
C PHE A 10 10.71 41.23 -2.47
N VAL A 11 12.03 41.32 -2.66
CA VAL A 11 12.80 40.18 -3.20
C VAL A 11 13.33 39.30 -2.07
N ILE A 12 13.93 39.89 -1.03
CA ILE A 12 14.56 39.08 0.02
C ILE A 12 13.51 38.56 1.00
N ILE A 13 12.63 39.42 1.51
CA ILE A 13 11.63 38.99 2.50
C ILE A 13 10.50 38.23 1.80
N ILE A 14 9.79 38.86 0.87
CA ILE A 14 8.54 38.30 0.33
C ILE A 14 8.81 37.12 -0.63
N LEU A 15 9.63 37.31 -1.67
CA LEU A 15 9.85 36.26 -2.67
C LEU A 15 10.50 35.01 -2.08
N LEU A 16 11.52 35.16 -1.22
CA LEU A 16 12.14 33.99 -0.57
C LEU A 16 11.18 33.29 0.40
N ALA A 17 10.33 34.03 1.13
CA ALA A 17 9.33 33.43 2.01
C ALA A 17 8.29 32.62 1.22
N ILE A 18 7.83 33.12 0.06
CA ILE A 18 6.92 32.39 -0.81
C ILE A 18 7.59 31.12 -1.34
N MET A 19 8.83 31.22 -1.83
CA MET A 19 9.58 30.06 -2.33
C MET A 19 9.75 28.98 -1.25
N GLN A 20 10.09 29.38 -0.02
CA GLN A 20 10.18 28.44 1.10
C GLN A 20 8.81 27.85 1.47
N GLY A 21 7.75 28.66 1.44
CA GLY A 21 6.39 28.21 1.69
C GLY A 21 5.94 27.12 0.73
N LEU A 22 6.19 27.30 -0.58
CA LEU A 22 5.87 26.29 -1.59
C LEU A 22 6.63 24.97 -1.38
N ILE A 23 7.90 25.04 -0.97
CA ILE A 23 8.70 23.85 -0.69
C ILE A 23 8.16 23.12 0.55
N ILE A 24 7.82 23.85 1.61
CA ILE A 24 7.25 23.27 2.84
C ILE A 24 5.90 22.62 2.55
N ASP A 25 5.05 23.27 1.77
CA ASP A 25 3.74 22.75 1.38
C ASP A 25 3.88 21.43 0.60
N ALA A 26 4.75 21.40 -0.41
CA ALA A 26 5.03 20.19 -1.17
C ALA A 26 5.58 19.04 -0.30
N PHE A 27 6.48 19.33 0.63
CA PHE A 27 6.97 18.31 1.57
C PHE A 27 5.91 17.88 2.59
N GLY A 28 5.01 18.79 2.98
CA GLY A 28 3.83 18.49 3.79
C GLY A 28 2.93 17.48 3.10
N GLU A 29 2.57 17.75 1.84
CA GLU A 29 1.74 16.85 1.04
C GLU A 29 2.38 15.45 0.88
N LEU A 30 3.68 15.39 0.56
CA LEU A 30 4.39 14.11 0.45
C LEU A 30 4.39 13.32 1.75
N ARG A 31 4.46 14.01 2.90
CA ARG A 31 4.38 13.38 4.21
C ARG A 31 2.98 12.85 4.49
N ASP A 32 1.95 13.63 4.20
CA ASP A 32 0.55 13.22 4.42
C ASP A 32 0.20 12.00 3.54
N GLN A 33 0.69 11.96 2.30
CA GLN A 33 0.55 10.78 1.42
C GLN A 33 1.22 9.54 2.01
N GLN A 34 2.44 9.70 2.53
CA GLN A 34 3.17 8.60 3.17
C GLN A 34 2.45 8.10 4.43
N GLU A 35 1.97 9.01 5.28
CA GLU A 35 1.24 8.70 6.51
C GLU A 35 -0.08 7.98 6.20
N SER A 36 -0.86 8.47 5.24
CA SER A 36 -2.09 7.82 4.79
C SER A 36 -1.86 6.39 4.26
N ALA A 37 -0.77 6.17 3.52
CA ALA A 37 -0.41 4.84 3.04
C ALA A 37 -0.06 3.89 4.20
N THR A 38 0.69 4.38 5.19
CA THR A 38 1.04 3.61 6.39
C THR A 38 -0.19 3.29 7.23
N GLU A 39 -1.04 4.28 7.51
CA GLU A 39 -2.29 4.09 8.25
C GLU A 39 -3.20 3.06 7.57
N LYS A 40 -3.27 3.04 6.24
CA LYS A 40 -4.05 2.04 5.51
C LYS A 40 -3.55 0.62 5.77
N LEU A 41 -2.23 0.42 5.75
CA LEU A 41 -1.62 -0.90 6.01
C LEU A 41 -1.77 -1.34 7.48
N GLU A 42 -1.87 -0.40 8.41
CA GLU A 42 -2.08 -0.69 9.83
C GLU A 42 -3.55 -0.88 10.22
N SER A 43 -4.48 -0.34 9.43
CA SER A 43 -5.92 -0.33 9.71
C SER A 43 -6.71 -1.43 9.00
N SER A 44 -6.28 -1.92 7.84
CA SER A 44 -6.91 -3.05 7.15
C SER A 44 -5.89 -3.97 6.50
N CYS A 45 -6.28 -5.23 6.28
CA CYS A 45 -5.41 -6.17 5.57
C CYS A 45 -5.31 -5.80 4.10
N PHE A 46 -4.08 -5.67 3.56
CA PHE A 46 -3.86 -5.36 2.15
C PHE A 46 -4.51 -6.34 1.15
N ILE A 47 -4.67 -7.62 1.53
CA ILE A 47 -5.15 -8.66 0.63
C ILE A 47 -6.69 -8.77 0.65
N CYS A 48 -7.31 -8.78 1.83
CA CYS A 48 -8.76 -8.97 1.96
C CYS A 48 -9.54 -7.70 2.30
N ASP A 49 -8.86 -6.60 2.60
CA ASP A 49 -9.44 -5.30 2.98
C ASP A 49 -10.31 -5.31 4.25
N ILE A 50 -10.28 -6.40 5.02
CA ILE A 50 -10.98 -6.49 6.30
C ILE A 50 -10.20 -5.66 7.33
N GLY A 51 -10.93 -4.84 8.08
CA GLY A 51 -10.37 -3.95 9.09
C GLY A 51 -9.79 -4.70 10.30
N LYS A 52 -8.71 -4.14 10.85
CA LYS A 52 -7.97 -4.63 12.01
C LYS A 52 -8.87 -4.89 13.21
N GLU A 53 -9.89 -4.05 13.42
CA GLU A 53 -10.85 -4.18 14.51
C GLU A 53 -11.62 -5.51 14.51
N THR A 54 -11.77 -6.14 13.33
CA THR A 54 -12.37 -7.46 13.20
C THR A 54 -11.45 -8.53 13.78
N PHE A 55 -10.15 -8.43 13.53
CA PHE A 55 -9.15 -9.41 13.95
C PHE A 55 -8.67 -9.23 15.38
N ASP A 56 -8.63 -7.99 15.88
CA ASP A 56 -8.24 -7.71 17.27
C ASP A 56 -9.24 -8.29 18.29
N ARG A 57 -10.48 -8.59 17.87
CA ARG A 57 -11.47 -9.32 18.67
C ARG A 57 -11.20 -10.82 18.74
N LEU A 58 -10.37 -11.35 17.85
CA LEU A 58 -10.03 -12.76 17.78
C LEU A 58 -8.74 -13.03 18.56
N PRO A 59 -8.57 -14.19 19.22
CA PRO A 59 -7.37 -14.51 20.01
C PRO A 59 -6.05 -14.47 19.22
N ARG A 60 -6.12 -14.57 17.88
CA ARG A 60 -4.95 -14.60 16.99
C ARG A 60 -4.44 -13.18 16.67
N GLY A 61 -5.32 -12.18 16.67
CA GLY A 61 -4.98 -10.79 16.38
C GLY A 61 -4.63 -10.52 14.92
N PHE A 62 -4.55 -9.23 14.58
CA PHE A 62 -4.27 -8.76 13.23
C PHE A 62 -2.85 -9.09 12.72
N GLU A 63 -1.85 -9.10 13.61
CA GLU A 63 -0.45 -9.38 13.23
C GLU A 63 -0.27 -10.81 12.71
N ILE A 64 -0.93 -11.80 13.32
CA ILE A 64 -0.89 -13.18 12.82
C ILE A 64 -1.58 -13.26 11.45
N HIS A 65 -2.70 -12.57 11.28
CA HIS A 65 -3.42 -12.54 10.02
C HIS A 65 -2.52 -12.00 8.88
N THR A 66 -1.87 -10.86 9.05
CA THR A 66 -1.02 -10.27 7.99
C THR A 66 0.32 -11.00 7.80
N SER A 67 0.89 -11.58 8.86
CA SER A 67 2.22 -12.23 8.77
C SER A 67 2.18 -13.70 8.36
N LYS A 68 1.09 -14.42 8.66
CA LYS A 68 0.97 -15.88 8.44
C LYS A 68 -0.12 -16.26 7.43
N GLU A 69 -1.26 -15.60 7.45
CA GLU A 69 -2.40 -15.96 6.59
C GLU A 69 -2.33 -15.17 5.28
N HIS A 70 -2.30 -13.84 5.36
CA HIS A 70 -2.28 -12.91 4.25
C HIS A 70 -0.94 -12.19 4.11
N ASN A 71 0.15 -12.96 4.12
CA ASN A 71 1.48 -12.42 3.91
C ASN A 71 1.66 -12.05 2.42
N PHE A 72 1.81 -10.75 2.15
CA PHE A 72 1.97 -10.21 0.79
C PHE A 72 3.10 -10.91 -0.01
N ALA A 73 4.25 -11.16 0.62
CA ALA A 73 5.38 -11.79 -0.07
C ALA A 73 5.06 -13.22 -0.50
N ASN A 74 4.27 -13.96 0.30
CA ASN A 74 3.85 -15.32 -0.06
C ASN A 74 2.97 -15.34 -1.33
N TYR A 75 2.11 -14.34 -1.54
CA TYR A 75 1.35 -14.23 -2.79
C TYR A 75 2.26 -14.02 -3.99
N LEU A 76 3.27 -13.15 -3.86
CA LEU A 76 4.25 -12.93 -4.92
C LEU A 76 5.05 -14.21 -5.23
N PHE A 77 5.52 -14.91 -4.19
CA PHE A 77 6.24 -16.17 -4.35
C PHE A 77 5.36 -17.26 -4.96
N PHE A 78 4.07 -17.30 -4.62
CA PHE A 78 3.14 -18.25 -5.23
C PHE A 78 2.95 -17.98 -6.73
N LEU A 79 2.76 -16.72 -7.14
CA LEU A 79 2.70 -16.39 -8.56
C LEU A 79 4.00 -16.74 -9.30
N GLN A 80 5.15 -16.42 -8.71
CA GLN A 80 6.45 -16.81 -9.26
C GLN A 80 6.59 -18.34 -9.34
N HIS A 81 6.09 -19.09 -8.35
CA HIS A 81 6.08 -20.54 -8.35
C HIS A 81 5.26 -21.09 -9.52
N LEU A 82 4.05 -20.57 -9.73
CA LEU A 82 3.19 -20.96 -10.85
C LEU A 82 3.86 -20.70 -12.20
N VAL A 83 4.51 -19.55 -12.38
CA VAL A 83 5.18 -19.20 -13.65
C VAL A 83 6.35 -20.14 -13.97
N ASN A 84 7.08 -20.62 -12.95
CA ASN A 84 8.28 -21.43 -13.14
C ASN A 84 8.03 -22.95 -13.15
N LYS A 85 6.88 -23.40 -12.65
CA LYS A 85 6.53 -24.81 -12.54
C LYS A 85 5.93 -25.31 -13.85
N ASP A 86 6.25 -26.54 -14.23
CA ASP A 86 5.71 -27.20 -15.44
C ASP A 86 4.19 -27.36 -15.32
N GLU A 87 3.46 -27.03 -16.38
CA GLU A 87 2.00 -27.04 -16.40
C GLU A 87 1.40 -28.44 -16.17
N THR A 88 2.15 -29.49 -16.53
CA THR A 88 1.73 -30.88 -16.32
C THR A 88 1.82 -31.32 -14.84
N GLU A 89 2.54 -30.56 -14.02
CA GLU A 89 2.72 -30.82 -12.59
C GLU A 89 1.79 -29.99 -11.69
N TYR A 90 0.91 -29.17 -12.28
CA TYR A 90 -0.06 -28.42 -11.51
C TYR A 90 -1.07 -29.33 -10.81
N THR A 91 -1.30 -29.01 -9.54
CA THR A 91 -2.48 -29.48 -8.81
C THR A 91 -3.72 -28.76 -9.32
N GLY A 92 -4.92 -29.31 -9.07
CA GLY A 92 -6.16 -28.70 -9.54
C GLY A 92 -6.38 -27.26 -9.05
N GLN A 93 -5.91 -26.91 -7.84
CA GLN A 93 -5.99 -25.54 -7.32
C GLN A 93 -5.02 -24.60 -8.05
N GLU A 94 -3.82 -25.07 -8.35
CA GLU A 94 -2.83 -24.29 -9.13
C GLU A 94 -3.30 -24.07 -10.56
N THR A 95 -3.89 -25.09 -11.20
CA THR A 95 -4.50 -24.95 -12.53
C THR A 95 -5.59 -23.89 -12.53
N TYR A 96 -6.50 -23.91 -11.54
CA TYR A 96 -7.56 -22.90 -11.41
C TYR A 96 -6.99 -21.47 -11.31
N VAL A 97 -5.99 -21.26 -10.46
CA VAL A 97 -5.39 -19.92 -10.31
C VAL A 97 -4.61 -19.53 -11.57
N ARG A 98 -3.91 -20.46 -12.21
CA ARG A 98 -3.16 -20.19 -13.44
C ARG A 98 -4.09 -19.80 -14.59
N GLU A 99 -5.22 -20.50 -14.76
CA GLU A 99 -6.23 -20.15 -15.76
C GLU A 99 -6.79 -18.74 -15.53
N LYS A 100 -7.11 -18.40 -14.27
CA LYS A 100 -7.56 -17.05 -13.90
C LYS A 100 -6.48 -15.99 -14.19
N TYR A 101 -5.22 -16.28 -13.84
CA TYR A 101 -4.08 -15.41 -14.11
C TYR A 101 -3.89 -15.14 -15.61
N ASP A 102 -3.90 -16.18 -16.45
CA ASP A 102 -3.72 -16.06 -17.90
C ASP A 102 -4.88 -15.28 -18.54
N ASN A 103 -6.09 -15.40 -17.99
CA ASN A 103 -7.26 -14.63 -18.40
C ASN A 103 -7.34 -13.20 -17.80
N ARG A 104 -6.36 -12.80 -17.00
CA ARG A 104 -6.34 -11.52 -16.25
C ARG A 104 -7.58 -11.34 -15.36
N ASP A 105 -8.06 -12.44 -14.82
CA ASP A 105 -9.16 -12.51 -13.87
C ASP A 105 -8.59 -12.68 -12.45
N TRP A 106 -8.94 -11.75 -11.56
CA TRP A 106 -8.38 -11.63 -10.22
C TRP A 106 -9.36 -12.05 -9.12
N GLU A 107 -10.49 -12.66 -9.48
CA GLU A 107 -11.53 -13.09 -8.52
C GLU A 107 -11.05 -14.14 -7.51
N PHE A 108 -9.88 -14.77 -7.73
CA PHE A 108 -9.32 -15.71 -6.76
C PHE A 108 -8.72 -15.03 -5.52
N PHE A 109 -8.53 -13.70 -5.53
CA PHE A 109 -8.14 -12.98 -4.32
C PHE A 109 -9.32 -12.85 -3.36
N PRO A 110 -9.11 -13.03 -2.04
CA PRO A 110 -10.19 -13.06 -1.05
C PRO A 110 -10.59 -11.62 -0.64
N VAL A 111 -11.03 -10.79 -1.59
CA VAL A 111 -11.41 -9.39 -1.29
C VAL A 111 -12.75 -9.38 -0.54
N GLY A 112 -12.78 -8.77 0.64
CA GLY A 112 -13.96 -8.68 1.50
C GLY A 112 -14.27 -9.94 2.31
N GLU A 113 -13.52 -11.02 2.10
CA GLU A 113 -13.71 -12.30 2.80
C GLU A 113 -12.36 -12.84 3.28
N CYS A 114 -12.35 -13.62 4.37
CA CYS A 114 -11.14 -14.36 4.74
C CYS A 114 -11.51 -15.60 5.53
N PHE A 115 -10.58 -16.55 5.56
CA PHE A 115 -10.78 -17.78 6.30
C PHE A 115 -10.55 -17.57 7.79
N VAL A 116 -11.64 -17.46 8.56
CA VAL A 116 -11.58 -17.33 10.02
C VAL A 116 -11.74 -18.71 10.66
N LYS A 117 -10.63 -19.42 10.90
CA LYS A 117 -10.61 -20.66 11.68
C LYS A 117 -10.62 -20.45 13.19
#